data_AF-A0A6L4AJV9-F1
#
_entry.id   AF-A0A6L4AJV9-F1
#
_cell.length_a   1.000
_cell.length_b   1.000
_cell.length_c   1.000
_cell.angle_alpha   90.00
_cell.angle_beta   90.00
_cell.angle_gamma   90.00
#
_symmetry.space_group_name_H-M   'P 1'
#
loop_
_entity.id
_entity.type
_entity.pdbx_description
1 polymer ?
#
loop_
_entity_poly.entity_id
_entity_poly.type
_entity_poly.pdbx_seq_one_letter_code
_entity_poly.pdbx_strand_id
1 'polypeptide(L)'
;MPDAATLFDLSSFDHRQLFEEGEYAWTALNRLKGYMQDFPYSLPDSPLLAAGKPLPTTVVLHQGQALDADGLEIHYGDTTKGGLIVRE
;
A
#
# COMPACT_ATOMS: atom_id res chain seq x y z
N MET A 1 19.25 -14.15 13.43
CA MET A 1 18.63 -12.96 12.83
C MET A 1 17.85 -13.49 11.63
N PRO A 2 16.51 -13.50 11.65
CA PRO A 2 15.70 -14.17 10.63
C PRO A 2 15.84 -13.48 9.27
N ASP A 3 15.88 -14.29 8.21
CA ASP A 3 15.80 -13.80 6.83
C ASP A 3 14.37 -13.34 6.51
N ALA A 4 14.17 -12.69 5.36
CA ALA A 4 12.85 -12.19 4.98
C ALA A 4 11.82 -13.31 4.74
N ALA A 5 12.23 -14.43 4.14
CA ALA A 5 11.33 -15.54 3.78
C ALA A 5 10.83 -16.33 5.00
N THR A 6 11.55 -16.29 6.12
CA THR A 6 11.12 -16.89 7.39
C THR A 6 10.12 -16.03 8.17
N LEU A 7 10.02 -14.73 7.86
CA LEU A 7 9.08 -13.79 8.50
C LEU A 7 7.85 -13.48 7.65
N PHE A 8 7.99 -13.50 6.33
CA PHE A 8 6.96 -13.04 5.39
C PHE A 8 6.72 -14.05 4.28
N ASP A 9 5.46 -14.12 3.81
CA ASP A 9 5.17 -14.80 2.54
C ASP A 9 5.56 -13.89 1.37
N LEU A 10 6.72 -14.15 0.78
CA LEU A 10 7.23 -13.40 -0.37
C LEU A 10 6.62 -13.85 -1.71
N SER A 11 5.82 -14.91 -1.72
CA SER A 11 5.21 -15.43 -2.95
C SER A 11 4.07 -14.53 -3.46
N SER A 12 3.31 -13.94 -2.54
CA SER A 12 2.18 -13.04 -2.81
C SER A 12 2.50 -11.56 -2.56
N PHE A 13 3.74 -11.23 -2.21
CA PHE A 13 4.11 -9.86 -1.87
C PHE A 13 4.55 -9.08 -3.11
N ASP A 14 3.77 -8.07 -3.48
CA ASP A 14 4.00 -7.24 -4.68
C ASP A 14 5.38 -6.57 -4.70
N HIS A 15 5.96 -6.33 -3.52
CA HIS A 15 7.25 -5.67 -3.38
C HIS A 15 8.39 -6.65 -3.03
N ARG A 16 8.24 -7.94 -3.36
CA ARG A 16 9.27 -8.98 -3.08
C ARG A 16 10.68 -8.62 -3.54
N GLN A 17 10.81 -7.80 -4.57
CA GLN A 17 12.10 -7.32 -5.10
C GLN A 17 12.90 -6.44 -4.14
N LEU A 18 12.29 -5.98 -3.04
CA LEU A 18 13.00 -5.32 -1.94
C LEU A 18 13.86 -6.30 -1.12
N PHE A 19 13.52 -7.58 -1.14
CA PHE A 19 14.17 -8.63 -0.37
C PHE A 19 15.04 -9.48 -1.29
N GLU A 20 16.29 -9.65 -0.90
CA GLU A 20 17.21 -10.59 -1.56
C GLU A 20 17.22 -11.91 -0.78
N GLU A 21 17.36 -13.02 -1.52
CA GLU A 21 17.37 -14.36 -0.94
C GLU A 21 18.57 -14.53 0.01
N GLY A 22 18.31 -15.07 1.22
CA GLY A 22 19.34 -15.29 2.23
C GLY A 22 19.76 -14.04 3.01
N GLU A 23 19.19 -12.87 2.72
CA GLU A 23 19.44 -11.66 3.50
C GLU A 23 18.48 -11.48 4.67
N TYR A 24 18.95 -10.76 5.68
CA TYR A 24 18.12 -10.32 6.79
C TYR A 24 17.05 -9.32 6.35
N ALA A 25 15.86 -9.43 6.97
CA ALA A 25 14.72 -8.60 6.62
C ALA A 25 14.98 -7.08 6.70
N TRP A 26 15.75 -6.60 7.68
CA TRP A 26 16.06 -5.16 7.79
C TRP A 26 17.05 -4.66 6.73
N THR A 27 17.80 -5.53 6.05
CA THR A 27 18.70 -5.12 4.96
C THR A 27 17.92 -4.45 3.83
N ALA A 28 16.65 -4.85 3.61
CA ALA A 28 15.75 -4.21 2.66
C ALA A 28 15.54 -2.71 2.91
N LEU A 29 15.63 -2.24 4.18
CA LEU A 29 15.47 -0.82 4.52
C LEU A 29 16.57 0.05 3.89
N ASN A 30 17.76 -0.49 3.65
CA ASN A 30 18.85 0.22 2.97
C ASN A 30 18.52 0.49 1.50
N ARG A 31 17.72 -0.38 0.87
CA ARG A 31 17.30 -0.27 -0.54
C ARG A 31 16.02 0.53 -0.72
N LEU A 32 15.24 0.72 0.36
CA LEU A 32 13.91 1.35 0.33
C LEU A 32 13.90 2.71 -0.36
N LYS A 33 14.95 3.53 -0.16
CA LYS A 33 15.04 4.84 -0.80
C LYS A 33 15.09 4.74 -2.32
N GLY A 34 16.00 3.92 -2.87
CA GLY A 34 16.14 3.75 -4.32
C GLY A 34 14.87 3.12 -4.90
N TYR A 35 14.35 2.09 -4.23
CA TYR A 35 13.08 1.47 -4.59
C TYR A 35 11.94 2.50 -4.73
N MET A 36 11.79 3.41 -3.77
CA MET A 36 10.71 4.40 -3.78
C MET A 36 10.90 5.52 -4.80
N GLN A 37 12.12 5.75 -5.28
CA GLN A 37 12.38 6.69 -6.38
C GLN A 37 11.94 6.10 -7.73
N ASP A 38 12.15 4.81 -7.91
CA ASP A 38 11.83 4.11 -9.16
C ASP A 38 10.41 3.50 -9.16
N PHE A 39 9.73 3.51 -8.00
CA PHE A 39 8.41 2.91 -7.87
C PHE A 39 7.38 3.67 -8.74
N PRO A 40 6.66 2.98 -9.63
CA PRO A 40 5.68 3.61 -10.50
C PRO A 40 4.41 3.90 -9.69
N TYR A 41 4.37 5.06 -9.02
CA TYR A 41 3.16 5.54 -8.36
C TYR A 41 2.06 5.72 -9.40
N SER A 42 1.05 4.86 -9.34
CA SER A 42 -0.16 4.97 -10.15
C SER A 42 -1.34 5.26 -9.25
N LEU A 43 -2.18 6.18 -9.71
CA LEU A 43 -3.51 6.39 -9.14
C LEU A 43 -4.52 5.68 -10.04
N PRO A 44 -5.64 5.20 -9.49
CA PRO A 44 -6.71 4.66 -10.31
C PRO A 44 -7.28 5.75 -11.22
N ASP A 45 -7.67 5.36 -12.43
CA ASP A 45 -8.45 6.24 -13.30
C ASP A 45 -9.85 6.42 -12.69
N SER A 46 -10.11 7.60 -12.14
CA SER A 46 -11.35 7.92 -11.43
C SER A 46 -11.76 9.36 -11.68
N PRO A 47 -13.06 9.64 -11.88
CA PRO A 47 -13.56 11.01 -11.99
C PRO A 47 -13.31 11.83 -10.71
N LEU A 48 -13.11 11.18 -9.57
CA LEU A 48 -12.75 11.83 -8.29
C LEU A 48 -11.31 12.39 -8.31
N LEU A 49 -10.44 11.86 -9.18
CA LEU A 49 -9.01 12.20 -9.27
C LEU A 49 -8.66 12.91 -10.57
N ALA A 50 -9.46 13.90 -10.95
CA ALA A 50 -9.25 14.64 -12.19
C ALA A 50 -7.89 15.36 -12.23
N ALA A 51 -7.07 15.01 -13.23
CA ALA A 51 -5.73 15.57 -13.39
C ALA A 51 -5.74 17.11 -13.51
N GLY A 52 -4.82 17.76 -12.79
CA GLY A 52 -4.66 19.22 -12.81
C GLY A 52 -5.77 19.99 -12.10
N LYS A 53 -6.67 19.32 -11.37
CA LYS A 53 -7.73 19.96 -10.58
C LYS A 53 -7.54 19.64 -9.09
N PRO A 54 -7.81 20.61 -8.19
CA PRO A 54 -7.94 20.31 -6.77
C PRO A 54 -9.04 19.28 -6.53
N LEU A 55 -8.85 18.42 -5.53
CA LEU A 55 -9.88 17.47 -5.11
C LEU A 55 -11.10 18.25 -4.58
N PRO A 56 -12.31 18.06 -5.15
CA PRO A 56 -13.49 18.80 -4.75
C PRO A 56 -14.09 18.30 -3.42
N THR A 57 -13.81 17.04 -3.07
CA THR A 57 -14.27 16.35 -1.86
C THR A 57 -13.11 15.55 -1.27
N THR A 58 -13.29 15.05 -0.05
CA THR A 58 -12.37 14.08 0.53
C THR A 58 -12.50 12.75 -0.21
N VAL A 59 -11.37 12.19 -0.65
CA VAL A 59 -11.31 10.93 -1.39
C VAL A 59 -10.53 9.91 -0.58
N VAL A 60 -11.05 8.69 -0.49
CA VAL A 60 -10.38 7.55 0.14
C VAL A 60 -9.80 6.65 -0.94
N LEU A 61 -8.51 6.33 -0.86
CA LEU A 61 -7.88 5.30 -1.67
C LEU A 61 -7.84 3.99 -0.91
N HIS A 62 -8.57 2.98 -1.40
CA HIS A 62 -8.62 1.66 -0.78
C HIS A 62 -8.63 0.56 -1.85
N GLN A 63 -7.73 -0.42 -1.73
CA GLN A 63 -7.62 -1.57 -2.66
C GLN A 63 -7.59 -1.18 -4.15
N GLY A 64 -6.85 -0.12 -4.50
CA GLY A 64 -6.73 0.35 -5.88
C GLY A 64 -7.96 1.09 -6.40
N GLN A 65 -8.91 1.46 -5.54
CA GLN A 65 -10.09 2.26 -5.90
C GLN A 65 -10.04 3.63 -5.21
N ALA A 66 -10.63 4.62 -5.87
CA ALA A 66 -10.90 5.93 -5.30
C ALA A 66 -12.39 6.02 -4.95
N LEU A 67 -12.68 6.25 -3.67
CA LEU A 67 -14.02 6.30 -3.10
C LEU A 67 -14.31 7.73 -2.61
N ASP A 68 -15.55 8.18 -2.71
CA ASP A 68 -15.97 9.40 -2.03
C ASP A 68 -16.00 9.13 -0.51
N ALA A 69 -15.52 10.07 0.29
CA ALA A 69 -15.53 9.92 1.74
C ALA A 69 -16.88 10.29 2.37
N ASP A 70 -17.80 10.92 1.63
CA ASP A 70 -19.12 11.26 2.16
C ASP A 70 -19.92 9.99 2.49
N GLY A 71 -20.32 9.84 3.76
CA GLY A 71 -20.99 8.64 4.26
C GLY A 71 -20.08 7.42 4.51
N LEU A 72 -18.82 7.46 4.08
CA LEU A 72 -17.89 6.35 4.20
C LEU A 72 -17.45 6.12 5.65
N GLU A 73 -17.54 4.87 6.11
CA GLU A 73 -17.11 4.45 7.43
C GLU A 73 -15.84 3.60 7.38
N ILE A 74 -14.88 3.93 8.25
CA ILE A 74 -13.66 3.14 8.47
C ILE A 74 -13.75 2.47 9.84
N HIS A 75 -13.87 1.15 9.84
CA HIS A 75 -13.82 0.33 11.04
C HIS A 75 -12.41 -0.24 11.19
N TYR A 76 -11.64 0.30 12.14
CA TYR A 76 -10.20 0.01 12.24
C TYR A 76 -9.88 -1.44 12.60
N GLY A 77 -10.70 -2.06 13.46
CA GLY A 77 -10.50 -3.44 13.94
C GLY A 77 -9.07 -3.71 14.43
N ASP A 78 -8.61 -4.95 14.27
CA ASP A 78 -7.19 -5.31 14.39
C ASP A 78 -6.57 -5.30 12.98
N THR A 79 -6.05 -4.15 12.57
CA THR A 79 -5.47 -3.94 11.23
C THR A 79 -4.33 -4.93 10.93
N THR A 80 -3.57 -5.35 11.96
CA THR A 80 -2.46 -6.30 11.79
C THR A 80 -2.93 -7.73 11.51
N LYS A 81 -4.23 -8.00 11.71
CA LYS A 81 -4.88 -9.29 11.45
C LYS A 81 -5.97 -9.20 10.36
N GLY A 82 -5.94 -8.16 9.54
CA GLY A 82 -6.92 -7.97 8.47
C GLY A 82 -8.30 -7.51 8.94
N GLY A 83 -8.40 -6.91 10.14
CA GLY A 83 -9.64 -6.41 10.71
C GLY A 83 -10.07 -5.01 10.22
N LEU A 84 -9.30 -4.38 9.32
CA LEU A 84 -9.65 -3.10 8.72
C LEU A 84 -10.78 -3.28 7.70
N ILE A 85 -11.89 -2.56 7.90
CA ILE A 85 -13.04 -2.58 6.99
C ILE A 85 -13.35 -1.15 6.56
N VAL A 86 -13.53 -0.96 5.25
CA VAL A 86 -14.00 0.28 4.63
C VAL A 86 -15.37 0.02 4.02
N ARG A 87 -16.38 0.81 4.41
CA ARG A 87 -17.77 0.69 3.93
C ARG A 87 -18.24 2.03 3.38
N GLU A 88 -18.88 2.00 2.22
CA GLU A 88 -19.65 3.12 1.67
C GLU A 88 -21.03 3.25 2.33
#